data_AF-A0A8H4ZVJ9-F1
#
_entry.id   AF-A0A8H4ZVJ9-F1
#
_cell.length_a   1.000
_cell.length_b   1.000
_cell.length_c   1.000
_cell.angle_alpha   90.00
_cell.angle_beta   90.00
_cell.angle_gamma   90.00
#
_symmetry.space_group_name_H-M   'P 1'
#
loop_
_entity.id
_entity.type
_entity.pdbx_description
1 polymer ?
#
loop_
_entity_poly.entity_id
_entity_poly.type
_entity_poly.pdbx_seq_one_letter_code
_entity_poly.pdbx_strand_id
1 'polypeptide(L)'
;MRPSFGKARLVDPSRGNPRTDLDNSQQHDIISSPLCTSIMASNRYPVYKVKSHMALPDPHMPPGRFHHAILVETSKDGSGTLYHVTGDVTTLNGMSYESRESPDPAQLEGIYSKELLGYTGSDVHPEQWNALLASLPTPPQQKASNPRKQGRVEPFKEKLGDYEYVFYKDGEEREPLWKCTEWVEWYAIPALREHGLIQSSEQ
;
A
#
# COMPACT_ATOMS: atom_id res chain seq x y z
N MET A 1 68.31 17.05 -15.86
CA MET A 1 68.08 18.28 -16.63
C MET A 1 67.20 19.20 -15.77
N ARG A 2 67.75 20.34 -15.33
CA ARG A 2 67.05 21.52 -14.78
C ARG A 2 66.93 22.56 -15.93
N PRO A 3 66.05 23.58 -15.90
CA PRO A 3 66.21 24.81 -15.06
C PRO A 3 64.89 25.23 -14.34
N SER A 4 64.88 25.75 -13.09
CA SER A 4 65.35 27.05 -12.54
C SER A 4 64.44 28.24 -12.87
N PHE A 5 64.18 29.27 -12.05
CA PHE A 5 64.71 29.81 -10.78
C PHE A 5 63.61 30.72 -10.16
N GLY A 6 63.43 30.82 -8.84
CA GLY A 6 64.01 31.88 -7.96
C GLY A 6 62.87 32.68 -7.28
N LYS A 7 62.94 33.33 -6.11
CA LYS A 7 63.86 33.58 -4.97
C LYS A 7 62.94 34.12 -3.82
N ALA A 8 63.04 33.66 -2.57
CA ALA A 8 63.70 34.28 -1.38
C ALA A 8 63.23 35.72 -1.06
N ARG A 9 62.89 36.21 0.16
CA ARG A 9 63.38 36.12 1.57
C ARG A 9 62.26 36.69 2.51
N LEU A 10 62.04 36.40 3.80
CA LEU A 10 62.83 36.26 5.06
C LEU A 10 62.61 37.47 6.01
N VAL A 11 62.47 37.16 7.32
CA VAL A 11 62.59 38.01 8.55
C VAL A 11 61.33 38.80 8.98
N ASP A 12 60.88 38.96 10.23
CA ASP A 12 60.90 38.31 11.59
C ASP A 12 60.09 39.30 12.51
N PRO A 13 59.84 39.08 13.83
CA PRO A 13 58.57 39.42 14.46
C PRO A 13 58.67 40.55 15.49
N SER A 14 57.57 41.16 15.91
CA SER A 14 57.53 41.94 17.16
C SER A 14 56.11 42.09 17.74
N ARG A 15 55.94 41.49 18.93
CA ARG A 15 55.30 42.02 20.17
C ARG A 15 54.00 42.83 20.10
N GLY A 16 53.02 42.37 20.88
CA GLY A 16 52.00 43.21 21.48
C GLY A 16 50.92 42.40 22.22
N ASN A 17 51.08 42.21 23.53
CA ASN A 17 49.98 41.96 24.48
C ASN A 17 49.63 43.35 25.06
N PRO A 18 48.38 43.74 25.43
CA PRO A 18 47.76 43.13 26.62
C PRO A 18 46.20 43.25 26.79
N ARG A 19 45.69 42.50 27.79
CA ARG A 19 44.71 42.88 28.84
C ARG A 19 43.22 43.12 28.53
N THR A 20 42.42 42.57 29.48
CA THR A 20 41.16 43.09 30.09
C THR A 20 39.93 43.17 29.17
N ASP A 21 38.69 42.86 29.53
CA ASP A 21 38.02 42.68 30.82
C ASP A 21 36.67 41.96 30.60
N LEU A 22 36.23 41.30 31.67
CA LEU A 22 34.88 41.24 32.25
C LEU A 22 33.62 41.49 31.38
N ASP A 23 32.70 40.53 31.54
CA ASP A 23 31.28 40.73 31.87
C ASP A 23 30.36 41.36 30.81
N ASN A 24 29.40 40.57 30.30
CA ASN A 24 28.02 41.04 30.37
C ASN A 24 27.03 39.87 30.33
N SER A 25 26.14 39.91 31.31
CA SER A 25 24.96 39.09 31.48
C SER A 25 23.96 39.29 30.34
N GLN A 26 23.24 38.22 29.95
CA GLN A 26 21.84 38.37 29.56
C GLN A 26 21.06 37.05 29.71
N GLN A 27 20.32 37.00 30.81
CA GLN A 27 19.12 36.20 30.99
C GLN A 27 18.09 36.59 29.92
N HIS A 28 17.50 35.62 29.22
CA HIS A 28 16.18 35.80 28.61
C HIS A 28 15.36 34.51 28.63
N ASP A 29 14.08 34.72 28.81
CA ASP A 29 13.07 33.81 29.32
C ASP A 29 12.59 32.74 28.34
N ILE A 30 12.22 31.61 28.95
CA ILE A 30 11.03 30.78 28.71
C ILE A 30 10.23 31.12 27.45
N ILE A 31 10.29 30.24 26.45
CA ILE A 31 9.11 29.88 25.66
C ILE A 31 8.82 28.40 25.91
N SER A 32 7.81 28.19 26.74
CA SER A 32 7.06 26.96 26.90
C SER A 32 6.67 26.47 25.49
N SER A 33 7.37 25.45 25.01
CA SER A 33 6.98 24.75 23.79
C SER A 33 5.64 24.06 24.07
N PRO A 34 4.66 24.18 23.16
CA PRO A 34 3.37 23.54 23.39
C PRO A 34 3.61 22.05 23.51
N LEU A 35 3.15 21.48 24.63
CA LEU A 35 2.98 20.04 24.76
C LEU A 35 2.35 19.55 23.47
N CYS A 36 3.13 18.82 22.67
CA CYS A 36 2.58 17.90 21.71
C CYS A 36 1.72 16.99 22.55
N THR A 37 0.40 17.17 22.48
CA THR A 37 -0.56 16.28 23.10
C THR A 37 -0.20 14.90 22.60
N SER A 38 0.48 14.13 23.43
CA SER A 38 0.59 12.69 23.28
C SER A 38 -0.83 12.19 23.44
N ILE A 39 -1.57 12.26 22.33
CA ILE A 39 -2.77 11.47 22.14
C ILE A 39 -2.26 10.08 22.45
N MET A 40 -2.82 9.42 23.47
CA MET A 40 -2.63 7.98 23.61
C MET A 40 -3.07 7.39 22.29
N ALA A 41 -2.09 7.11 21.42
CA ALA A 41 -2.32 6.40 20.19
C ALA A 41 -3.02 5.14 20.66
N SER A 42 -4.23 4.89 20.14
CA SER A 42 -4.77 3.56 20.26
C SER A 42 -3.67 2.65 19.72
N ASN A 43 -3.09 1.79 20.56
CA ASN A 43 -2.06 0.84 20.14
C ASN A 43 -2.60 -0.12 19.07
N ARG A 44 -3.87 0.01 18.69
CA ARG A 44 -4.54 -0.80 17.70
C ARG A 44 -5.40 0.05 16.77
N TYR A 45 -5.38 -0.27 15.48
CA TYR A 45 -6.24 0.31 14.46
C TYR A 45 -7.37 -0.67 14.11
N PRO A 46 -8.63 -0.20 13.99
CA PRO A 46 -9.71 -1.05 13.50
C PRO A 46 -9.49 -1.40 12.02
N VAL A 47 -9.78 -2.65 11.69
CA VAL A 47 -9.63 -3.22 10.36
C VAL A 47 -10.98 -3.58 9.81
N TYR A 48 -11.28 -3.15 8.60
CA TYR A 48 -12.57 -3.37 7.94
C TYR A 48 -12.41 -4.07 6.61
N LYS A 49 -13.36 -4.95 6.27
CA LYS A 49 -13.65 -5.33 4.90
C LYS A 49 -14.57 -4.29 4.28
N VAL A 50 -14.16 -3.75 3.15
CA VAL A 50 -14.92 -2.76 2.39
C VAL A 50 -15.42 -3.40 1.11
N LYS A 51 -16.70 -3.22 0.81
CA LYS A 51 -17.34 -3.65 -0.45
C LYS A 51 -17.81 -2.42 -1.21
N SER A 52 -17.42 -2.30 -2.47
CA SER A 52 -17.85 -1.23 -3.36
C SER A 52 -18.46 -1.75 -4.65
N HIS A 53 -19.39 -0.98 -5.21
CA HIS A 53 -19.94 -1.26 -6.54
C HIS A 53 -18.83 -1.20 -7.59
N MET A 54 -18.78 -2.22 -8.45
CA MET A 54 -17.85 -2.21 -9.57
C MET A 54 -18.31 -1.17 -10.61
N ALA A 55 -17.39 -0.31 -11.05
CA ALA A 55 -17.67 0.67 -12.10
C ALA A 55 -18.09 0.01 -13.42
N LEU A 56 -17.48 -1.13 -13.75
CA LEU A 56 -17.83 -1.94 -14.91
C LEU A 56 -17.87 -3.43 -14.53
N PRO A 57 -19.07 -4.02 -14.34
CA PRO A 57 -19.21 -5.44 -14.08
C PRO A 57 -18.66 -6.30 -15.22
N ASP A 58 -18.02 -7.42 -14.88
CA ASP A 58 -17.58 -8.39 -15.89
C ASP A 58 -18.78 -9.23 -16.36
N PRO A 59 -19.13 -9.25 -17.66
CA PRO A 59 -20.27 -10.01 -18.16
C PRO A 59 -20.10 -11.53 -18.01
N HIS A 60 -18.88 -12.02 -17.75
CA HIS A 60 -18.61 -13.44 -17.49
C HIS A 60 -18.66 -13.79 -16.00
N MET A 61 -19.07 -12.86 -15.14
CA MET A 61 -19.28 -13.11 -13.71
C MET A 61 -20.76 -13.04 -13.35
N PRO A 62 -21.17 -13.74 -12.27
CA PRO A 62 -22.51 -13.58 -11.72
C PRO A 62 -22.85 -12.11 -11.42
N PRO A 63 -24.12 -11.68 -11.60
CA PRO A 63 -24.55 -10.33 -11.26
C PRO A 63 -24.44 -10.07 -9.75
N GLY A 64 -24.36 -8.80 -9.36
CA GLY A 64 -24.38 -8.39 -7.96
C GLY A 64 -23.05 -8.54 -7.20
N ARG A 65 -21.93 -8.71 -7.92
CA ARG A 65 -20.61 -8.75 -7.30
C ARG A 65 -20.11 -7.35 -6.91
N PHE A 66 -19.29 -7.31 -5.88
CA PHE A 66 -18.63 -6.11 -5.37
C PHE A 66 -17.12 -6.23 -5.51
N HIS A 67 -16.46 -5.09 -5.68
CA HIS A 67 -15.03 -5.02 -5.44
C HIS A 67 -14.79 -5.07 -3.92
N HIS A 68 -13.90 -5.95 -3.48
CA HIS A 68 -13.53 -6.08 -2.07
C HIS A 68 -12.14 -5.47 -1.84
N ALA A 69 -11.98 -4.80 -0.72
CA ALA A 69 -10.72 -4.29 -0.20
C ALA A 69 -10.68 -4.42 1.32
N ILE A 70 -9.49 -4.25 1.91
CA ILE A 70 -9.30 -4.19 3.36
C ILE A 70 -8.85 -2.78 3.72
N LEU A 71 -9.51 -2.13 4.67
CA LEU A 71 -9.13 -0.83 5.20
C LEU A 71 -8.58 -1.00 6.61
N VAL A 72 -7.40 -0.46 6.88
CA VAL A 72 -6.93 -0.19 8.23
C VAL A 72 -7.15 1.30 8.50
N GLU A 73 -8.07 1.60 9.42
CA GLU A 73 -8.44 2.97 9.74
C GLU A 73 -7.45 3.54 10.78
N THR A 74 -6.53 4.38 10.32
CA THR A 74 -5.42 4.92 11.12
C THR A 74 -5.73 6.31 11.71
N SER A 75 -6.80 6.95 11.23
CA SER A 75 -7.21 8.30 11.62
C SER A 75 -8.64 8.33 12.17
N LYS A 76 -8.91 9.29 13.06
CA LYS A 76 -10.23 9.46 13.71
C LYS A 76 -11.35 9.88 12.76
N ASP A 77 -11.01 10.40 11.58
CA ASP A 77 -11.95 10.81 10.55
C ASP A 77 -12.42 9.65 9.66
N GLY A 78 -11.97 8.42 9.96
CA GLY A 78 -12.28 7.21 9.19
C GLY A 78 -11.29 6.90 8.08
N SER A 79 -10.30 7.78 7.82
CA SER A 79 -9.25 7.56 6.83
C SER A 79 -8.19 6.56 7.30
N GLY A 80 -7.46 6.02 6.34
CA GLY A 80 -6.29 5.19 6.60
C GLY A 80 -5.79 4.46 5.36
N THR A 81 -5.20 3.30 5.55
CA THR A 81 -4.55 2.56 4.46
C THR A 81 -5.50 1.50 3.90
N LEU A 82 -5.73 1.57 2.59
CA LEU A 82 -6.55 0.62 1.82
C LEU A 82 -5.64 -0.38 1.10
N TYR A 83 -5.93 -1.65 1.26
CA TYR A 83 -5.23 -2.79 0.67
C TYR A 83 -6.15 -3.52 -0.30
N HIS A 84 -5.72 -3.65 -1.55
CA HIS A 84 -6.51 -4.29 -2.60
C HIS A 84 -5.64 -4.89 -3.70
N VAL A 85 -6.29 -5.57 -4.64
CA VAL A 85 -5.69 -5.86 -5.94
C VAL A 85 -6.40 -5.02 -7.00
N THR A 86 -5.61 -4.39 -7.86
CA THR A 86 -6.05 -3.49 -8.93
C THR A 86 -5.73 -4.09 -10.31
N GLY A 87 -6.25 -3.49 -11.37
CA GLY A 87 -6.13 -3.99 -12.74
C GLY A 87 -7.26 -4.92 -13.16
N ASP A 88 -7.01 -5.72 -14.19
CA ASP A 88 -8.01 -6.60 -14.78
C ASP A 88 -7.43 -7.96 -15.17
N VAL A 89 -8.30 -8.95 -15.35
CA VAL A 89 -7.93 -10.31 -15.69
C VAL A 89 -7.68 -10.52 -17.20
N THR A 90 -7.65 -9.45 -17.98
CA THR A 90 -7.32 -9.48 -19.43
C THR A 90 -5.86 -9.10 -19.68
N THR A 91 -5.26 -8.32 -18.79
CA THR A 91 -3.87 -7.89 -18.81
C THR A 91 -2.92 -9.08 -18.62
N LEU A 92 -1.77 -9.09 -19.30
CA LEU A 92 -0.82 -10.20 -19.34
C LEU A 92 -0.38 -10.69 -17.94
N ASN A 93 -0.15 -9.74 -17.03
CA ASN A 93 0.26 -10.00 -15.64
C ASN A 93 -0.93 -10.12 -14.69
N GLY A 94 -2.17 -10.04 -15.20
CA GLY A 94 -3.38 -10.04 -14.41
C GLY A 94 -3.52 -8.80 -13.53
N MET A 95 -4.06 -9.02 -12.34
CA MET A 95 -4.24 -8.01 -11.31
C MET A 95 -2.99 -7.93 -10.42
N SER A 96 -2.73 -6.75 -9.87
CA SER A 96 -1.56 -6.49 -9.03
C SER A 96 -2.00 -6.01 -7.65
N TYR A 97 -1.26 -6.39 -6.62
CA TYR A 97 -1.43 -5.85 -5.28
C TYR A 97 -1.03 -4.37 -5.23
N GLU A 98 -1.77 -3.60 -4.45
CA GLU A 98 -1.49 -2.20 -4.15
C GLU A 98 -1.97 -1.87 -2.73
N SER A 99 -1.22 -1.03 -2.03
CA SER A 99 -1.68 -0.31 -0.83
C SER A 99 -1.66 1.19 -1.10
N ARG A 100 -2.69 1.91 -0.66
CA ARG A 100 -2.74 3.37 -0.77
C ARG A 100 -3.45 4.01 0.40
N GLU A 101 -3.12 5.27 0.66
CA GLU A 101 -3.93 6.10 1.55
C GLU A 101 -5.33 6.30 0.95
N SER A 102 -6.34 6.23 1.80
CA SER A 102 -7.74 6.39 1.44
C SER A 102 -8.42 7.28 2.48
N PRO A 103 -9.26 8.25 2.05
CA PRO A 103 -10.23 8.85 2.96
C PRO A 103 -11.21 7.78 3.44
N ASP A 104 -12.06 8.11 4.42
CA ASP A 104 -13.09 7.20 4.91
C ASP A 104 -13.93 6.67 3.74
N PRO A 105 -13.90 5.35 3.47
CA PRO A 105 -14.67 4.79 2.38
C PRO A 105 -16.16 5.08 2.52
N ALA A 106 -16.71 5.21 3.73
CA ALA A 106 -18.12 5.56 3.89
C ALA A 106 -18.49 6.93 3.26
N GLN A 107 -17.51 7.79 3.02
CA GLN A 107 -17.67 9.08 2.33
C GLN A 107 -17.41 9.00 0.82
N LEU A 108 -16.91 7.87 0.32
CA LEU A 108 -16.67 7.64 -1.10
C LEU A 108 -17.95 7.15 -1.79
N GLU A 109 -18.28 7.75 -2.94
CA GLU A 109 -19.37 7.25 -3.79
C GLU A 109 -19.11 5.79 -4.19
N GLY A 110 -20.16 4.97 -4.12
CA GLY A 110 -20.11 3.57 -4.55
C GLY A 110 -19.75 2.56 -3.46
N ILE A 111 -19.56 2.94 -2.19
CA ILE A 111 -19.50 1.96 -1.10
C ILE A 111 -20.87 1.31 -0.87
N TYR A 112 -20.85 -0.01 -0.78
CA TYR A 112 -22.00 -0.83 -0.43
C TYR A 112 -22.01 -1.18 1.07
N SER A 113 -20.85 -1.57 1.62
CA SER A 113 -20.74 -1.93 3.03
C SER A 113 -19.32 -1.79 3.58
N LYS A 114 -19.21 -1.53 4.89
CA LYS A 114 -17.98 -1.56 5.70
C LYS A 114 -18.23 -2.50 6.89
N GLU A 115 -17.47 -3.59 6.98
CA GLU A 115 -17.64 -4.67 7.96
C GLU A 115 -16.39 -4.78 8.82
N LEU A 116 -16.51 -4.67 10.15
CA LEU A 116 -15.37 -4.80 11.06
C LEU A 116 -14.84 -6.24 11.07
N LEU A 117 -13.56 -6.42 10.77
CA LEU A 117 -12.86 -7.71 10.80
C LEU A 117 -12.13 -7.96 12.11
N GLY A 118 -11.71 -6.90 12.80
CA GLY A 118 -10.91 -6.94 14.02
C GLY A 118 -10.03 -5.70 14.14
N TYR A 119 -8.88 -5.87 14.80
CA TYR A 119 -7.92 -4.79 15.04
C TYR A 119 -6.48 -5.26 14.80
N THR A 120 -5.63 -4.37 14.31
CA THR A 120 -4.18 -4.58 14.14
C THR A 120 -3.38 -3.69 15.08
N GLY A 121 -2.22 -4.13 15.55
CA GLY A 121 -1.29 -3.27 16.28
C GLY A 121 -0.76 -2.12 15.42
N SER A 122 -0.53 -0.95 16.02
CA SER A 122 0.12 0.18 15.34
C SER A 122 1.62 -0.05 15.12
N ASP A 123 2.23 -0.99 15.83
CA ASP A 123 3.63 -1.39 15.74
C ASP A 123 3.91 -2.35 14.57
N VAL A 124 2.87 -2.99 14.01
CA VAL A 124 2.99 -3.92 12.87
C VAL A 124 2.48 -3.32 11.55
N HIS A 125 1.73 -2.22 11.61
CA HIS A 125 1.16 -1.53 10.47
C HIS A 125 1.89 -0.20 10.20
N PRO A 126 2.27 0.11 8.95
CA PRO A 126 1.90 -0.59 7.71
C PRO A 126 2.90 -1.66 7.22
N GLU A 127 4.08 -1.78 7.82
CA GLU A 127 5.21 -2.50 7.23
C GLU A 127 4.97 -4.02 7.11
N GLN A 128 4.54 -4.69 8.18
CA GLN A 128 4.33 -6.15 8.15
C GLN A 128 3.12 -6.52 7.28
N TRP A 129 2.10 -5.66 7.27
CA TRP A 129 0.94 -5.77 6.39
C TRP A 129 1.36 -5.75 4.92
N ASN A 130 2.14 -4.74 4.52
CA ASN A 130 2.63 -4.63 3.16
C ASN A 130 3.52 -5.81 2.75
N ALA A 131 4.43 -6.21 3.63
CA ALA A 131 5.31 -7.35 3.37
C ALA A 131 4.51 -8.65 3.14
N LEU A 132 3.53 -8.94 4.00
CA LEU A 132 2.70 -10.13 3.86
C LEU A 132 1.82 -10.06 2.61
N LEU A 133 1.02 -9.01 2.44
CA LEU A 133 0.04 -8.93 1.37
C LEU A 133 0.68 -8.84 -0.02
N ALA A 134 1.84 -8.19 -0.14
CA ALA A 134 2.61 -8.16 -1.40
C ALA A 134 3.21 -9.52 -1.77
N SER A 135 3.36 -10.44 -0.80
CA SER A 135 3.87 -11.79 -1.05
C SER A 135 2.78 -12.78 -1.49
N LEU A 136 1.51 -12.43 -1.32
CA LEU A 136 0.39 -13.30 -1.69
C LEU A 136 0.24 -13.37 -3.21
N PRO A 137 -0.20 -14.51 -3.77
CA PRO A 137 -0.48 -14.60 -5.19
C PRO A 137 -1.66 -13.68 -5.53
N THR A 138 -1.56 -12.98 -6.67
CA THR A 138 -2.62 -12.11 -7.17
C THR A 138 -3.38 -12.79 -8.31
N PRO A 139 -4.64 -12.39 -8.58
CA PRO A 139 -5.41 -12.96 -9.68
C PRO A 139 -4.67 -12.83 -11.02
N PRO A 140 -4.34 -13.92 -11.72
CA PRO A 140 -3.59 -13.87 -12.96
C PRO A 140 -4.49 -13.42 -14.13
N GLN A 141 -3.87 -13.29 -15.30
CA GLN A 141 -4.61 -13.23 -16.56
C GLN A 141 -5.48 -14.49 -16.69
N GLN A 142 -6.76 -14.30 -17.01
CA GLN A 142 -7.74 -15.39 -17.17
C GLN A 142 -8.61 -15.20 -18.41
N LYS A 143 -8.51 -14.04 -19.06
CA LYS A 143 -9.25 -13.70 -20.27
C LYS A 143 -8.28 -13.17 -21.31
N ALA A 144 -8.58 -13.44 -22.57
CA ALA A 144 -7.81 -12.93 -23.70
C ALA A 144 -8.71 -12.75 -24.93
N SER A 145 -8.21 -12.01 -25.92
CA SER A 145 -8.88 -11.86 -27.20
C SER A 145 -8.79 -13.18 -27.99
N ASN A 146 -9.93 -13.78 -28.33
CA ASN A 146 -9.94 -15.00 -29.15
C ASN A 146 -10.02 -14.63 -30.65
N PRO A 147 -8.94 -14.83 -31.43
CA PRO A 147 -8.94 -14.54 -32.86
C PRO A 147 -9.93 -15.41 -33.65
N ARG A 148 -10.26 -16.62 -33.17
CA ARG A 148 -11.25 -17.51 -33.78
C ARG A 148 -12.68 -17.01 -33.62
N LYS A 149 -12.93 -16.10 -32.67
CA LYS A 149 -14.22 -15.46 -32.42
C LYS A 149 -14.16 -13.94 -32.65
N GLN A 150 -13.51 -13.52 -33.74
CA GLN A 150 -13.44 -12.11 -34.17
C GLN A 150 -12.87 -11.17 -33.10
N GLY A 151 -11.95 -11.65 -32.27
CA GLY A 151 -11.30 -10.85 -31.24
C GLY A 151 -12.17 -10.59 -30.00
N ARG A 152 -13.25 -11.34 -29.79
CA ARG A 152 -14.02 -11.28 -28.54
C ARG A 152 -13.13 -11.64 -27.36
N VAL A 153 -13.19 -10.84 -26.30
CA VAL A 153 -12.49 -11.12 -25.04
C VAL A 153 -13.29 -12.15 -24.25
N GLU A 154 -12.73 -13.33 -24.06
CA GLU A 154 -13.38 -14.43 -23.35
C GLU A 154 -12.40 -15.18 -22.44
N PRO A 155 -12.91 -15.93 -21.44
CA PRO A 155 -12.06 -16.73 -20.56
C PRO A 155 -11.31 -17.82 -21.32
N PHE A 156 -10.09 -18.13 -20.86
CA PHE A 156 -9.32 -19.27 -21.33
C PHE A 156 -9.09 -20.29 -20.21
N LYS A 157 -8.83 -21.53 -20.60
CA LYS A 157 -8.49 -22.66 -19.70
C LYS A 157 -7.01 -22.66 -19.35
N GLU A 158 -6.19 -22.44 -20.37
CA GLU A 158 -4.75 -22.58 -20.25
C GLU A 158 -4.06 -21.48 -21.07
N LYS A 159 -2.98 -20.95 -20.51
CA LYS A 159 -2.08 -20.02 -21.19
C LYS A 159 -0.83 -20.80 -21.57
N LEU A 160 -0.60 -20.96 -22.88
CA LEU A 160 0.53 -21.72 -23.43
C LEU A 160 1.76 -20.83 -23.66
N GLY A 161 1.56 -19.52 -23.81
CA GLY A 161 2.59 -18.51 -23.96
C GLY A 161 2.04 -17.10 -23.73
N ASP A 162 2.81 -16.07 -24.03
CA ASP A 162 2.38 -14.69 -23.75
C ASP A 162 1.07 -14.32 -24.48
N TYR A 163 0.88 -14.83 -25.70
CA TYR A 163 -0.27 -14.55 -26.56
C TYR A 163 -0.93 -15.81 -27.14
N GLU A 164 -0.67 -16.98 -26.53
CA GLU A 164 -1.24 -18.25 -26.96
C GLU A 164 -2.09 -18.87 -25.84
N TYR A 165 -3.35 -19.17 -26.16
CA TYR A 165 -4.34 -19.57 -25.16
C TYR A 165 -5.22 -20.72 -25.66
N VAL A 166 -5.58 -21.62 -24.76
CA VAL A 166 -6.62 -22.63 -24.98
C VAL A 166 -7.93 -22.10 -24.42
N PHE A 167 -8.82 -21.66 -25.30
CA PHE A 167 -10.15 -21.16 -24.91
C PHE A 167 -11.14 -22.29 -24.60
N TYR A 168 -12.15 -21.99 -23.80
CA TYR A 168 -13.31 -22.87 -23.60
C TYR A 168 -14.11 -23.03 -24.90
N LYS A 169 -14.64 -24.23 -25.13
CA LYS A 169 -15.59 -24.52 -26.21
C LYS A 169 -16.98 -23.99 -25.83
N ASP A 170 -17.84 -23.87 -26.82
CA ASP A 170 -19.22 -23.47 -26.58
C ASP A 170 -19.95 -24.57 -25.77
N GLY A 171 -20.63 -24.16 -24.69
CA GLY A 171 -21.30 -25.07 -23.77
C GLY A 171 -20.36 -25.81 -22.79
N GLU A 172 -19.05 -25.63 -22.88
CA GLU A 172 -18.11 -26.18 -21.90
C GLU A 172 -18.25 -25.43 -20.56
N GLU A 173 -18.28 -26.18 -19.47
CA GLU A 173 -18.24 -25.61 -18.12
C GLU A 173 -16.96 -24.82 -17.92
N ARG A 174 -17.08 -23.65 -17.27
CA ARG A 174 -15.97 -22.71 -17.10
C ARG A 174 -15.62 -22.63 -15.62
N GLU A 175 -14.32 -22.63 -15.34
CA GLU A 175 -13.84 -22.23 -14.02
C GLU A 175 -14.28 -20.79 -13.71
N PRO A 176 -14.79 -20.50 -12.50
CA PRO A 176 -15.10 -19.15 -12.08
C PRO A 176 -13.87 -18.25 -12.14
N LEU A 177 -14.03 -16.99 -12.56
CA LEU A 177 -12.90 -16.06 -12.54
C LEU A 177 -12.53 -15.72 -11.10
N TRP A 178 -11.25 -15.83 -10.79
CA TRP A 178 -10.64 -15.29 -9.60
C TRP A 178 -10.46 -13.77 -9.77
N LYS A 179 -11.07 -12.96 -8.90
CA LYS A 179 -10.86 -11.50 -8.87
C LYS A 179 -10.53 -11.00 -7.45
N CYS A 180 -10.50 -9.67 -7.29
CA CYS A 180 -10.33 -8.98 -6.00
C CYS A 180 -11.20 -9.55 -4.86
N THR A 181 -12.45 -9.91 -5.14
CA THR A 181 -13.36 -10.53 -4.16
C THR A 181 -12.74 -11.77 -3.53
N GLU A 182 -12.35 -12.74 -4.35
CA GLU A 182 -11.75 -14.00 -3.90
C GLU A 182 -10.34 -13.79 -3.35
N TRP A 183 -9.55 -12.85 -3.87
CA TRP A 183 -8.26 -12.51 -3.28
C TRP A 183 -8.42 -12.04 -1.83
N VAL A 184 -9.37 -11.15 -1.55
CA VAL A 184 -9.64 -10.68 -0.19
C VAL A 184 -10.15 -11.81 0.71
N GLU A 185 -11.16 -12.57 0.25
CA GLU A 185 -11.84 -13.56 1.09
C GLU A 185 -11.02 -14.84 1.29
N TRP A 186 -10.26 -15.30 0.29
CA TRP A 186 -9.57 -16.59 0.31
C TRP A 186 -8.08 -16.49 0.63
N TYR A 187 -7.44 -15.34 0.38
CA TYR A 187 -6.00 -15.17 0.58
C TYR A 187 -5.69 -14.13 1.65
N ALA A 188 -6.11 -12.88 1.45
CA ALA A 188 -5.68 -11.77 2.30
C ALA A 188 -6.19 -11.88 3.73
N ILE A 189 -7.51 -12.00 3.95
CA ILE A 189 -8.08 -12.09 5.31
C ILE A 189 -7.57 -13.33 6.06
N PRO A 190 -7.54 -14.54 5.46
CA PRO A 190 -6.97 -15.71 6.10
C PRO A 190 -5.50 -15.52 6.50
N ALA A 191 -4.64 -15.03 5.59
CA ALA A 191 -3.22 -14.83 5.87
C ALA A 191 -2.99 -13.80 6.99
N LEU A 192 -3.71 -12.68 6.98
CA LEU A 192 -3.61 -11.66 8.02
C LEU A 192 -4.01 -12.19 9.40
N ARG A 193 -5.00 -13.10 9.46
CA ARG A 193 -5.41 -13.75 10.71
C ARG A 193 -4.39 -14.78 11.17
N GLU A 194 -3.90 -15.62 10.27
CA GLU A 194 -2.90 -16.66 10.56
C GLU A 194 -1.60 -16.05 11.12
N HIS A 195 -1.18 -14.91 10.56
CA HIS A 195 -0.01 -14.16 11.03
C HIS A 195 -0.29 -13.26 12.25
N GLY A 196 -1.51 -13.29 12.81
CA GLY A 196 -1.87 -12.48 13.98
C GLY A 196 -1.92 -10.97 13.74
N LEU A 197 -1.93 -10.53 12.47
CA LEU A 197 -2.02 -9.13 12.07
C LEU A 197 -3.45 -8.58 12.18
N ILE A 198 -4.47 -9.44 12.09
CA ILE A 198 -5.85 -9.12 12.50
C ILE A 198 -6.19 -9.98 13.71
N GLN A 199 -6.58 -9.31 14.80
CA GLN A 199 -7.01 -9.94 16.03
C GLN A 199 -8.45 -9.54 16.36
N SER A 200 -9.25 -10.48 16.86
CA SER A 200 -10.61 -10.21 17.35
C SER A 200 -10.61 -9.24 18.53
N SER A 201 -11.77 -8.63 18.79
CA SER A 201 -11.99 -7.71 19.92
C SER A 201 -12.08 -8.40 21.28
N GLU A 202 -12.13 -9.73 21.33
CA GLU A 202 -12.17 -10.50 22.58
C GLU A 202 -10.74 -10.90 22.99
N GLN A 203 -10.13 -10.06 23.83
CA GLN A 203 -9.05 -10.45 24.76
C GLN A 203 -9.35 -9.84 26.12
#